data_AF-A0A543K4A7-F1
#
_entry.id   AF-A0A543K4A7-F1
#
_cell.length_a   1.000
_cell.length_b   1.000
_cell.length_c   1.000
_cell.angle_alpha   90.00
_cell.angle_beta   90.00
_cell.angle_gamma   90.00
#
_symmetry.space_group_name_H-M   'P 1'
#
loop_
_entity.id
_entity.type
_entity.pdbx_description
1 polymer ?
#
loop_
_entity_poly.entity_id
_entity_poly.type
_entity_poly.pdbx_seq_one_letter_code
_entity_poly.pdbx_strand_id
1 'polypeptide(L)'
;MIRILSLTAATFVLFTVQAIGQTPGQPVNIRNAGAFTCQEFQPVVRHEQRQLEKTAFLQWTAAYATAAARSNSLIDVFPIGDTWELLAMVNFICDENNTVKFETALLEAIGRLRPFWVRNSPAVTTLEDPNGRSVQFYSEASTALQTALNRFGAGLQVDGAFGNQTANAIRAINQRRGAQPWLTPDGELLYLLTRP
;
A
#
# COMPACT_ATOMS: atom_id res chain seq x y z
N MET A 1 -57.99 60.03 -16.45
CA MET A 1 -56.54 59.80 -16.34
C MET A 1 -56.32 58.39 -15.79
N ILE A 2 -55.96 57.42 -16.64
CA ILE A 2 -55.69 56.03 -16.24
C ILE A 2 -54.20 55.77 -16.51
N ARG A 3 -53.45 55.45 -15.45
CA ARG A 3 -52.04 55.04 -15.52
C ARG A 3 -51.96 53.54 -15.79
N ILE A 4 -51.27 53.16 -16.85
CA ILE A 4 -50.93 51.76 -17.16
C ILE A 4 -49.61 51.45 -16.44
N LEU A 5 -49.63 50.50 -15.51
CA LEU A 5 -48.41 49.93 -14.90
C LEU A 5 -47.82 48.87 -15.83
N SER A 6 -46.56 49.06 -16.22
CA SER A 6 -45.77 48.08 -16.96
C SER A 6 -45.30 46.97 -16.00
N LEU A 7 -45.69 45.72 -16.28
CA LEU A 7 -45.11 44.54 -15.62
C LEU A 7 -43.77 44.20 -16.29
N THR A 8 -42.68 44.30 -15.53
CA THR A 8 -41.37 43.74 -15.90
C THR A 8 -41.37 42.23 -15.64
N ALA A 9 -41.18 41.45 -16.70
CA ALA A 9 -40.97 40.00 -16.59
C ALA A 9 -39.56 39.73 -16.02
N ALA A 10 -39.50 39.11 -14.84
CA ALA A 10 -38.24 38.66 -14.25
C ALA A 10 -37.84 37.31 -14.87
N THR A 11 -36.80 37.33 -15.69
CA THR A 11 -36.22 36.12 -16.30
C THR A 11 -35.46 35.33 -15.24
N PHE A 12 -36.01 34.20 -14.80
CA PHE A 12 -35.30 33.24 -13.94
C PHE A 12 -34.25 32.50 -14.77
N VAL A 13 -32.96 32.80 -14.54
CA VAL A 13 -31.85 32.01 -15.09
C VAL A 13 -31.72 30.75 -14.24
N LEU A 14 -32.14 29.60 -14.80
CA LEU A 14 -31.87 28.28 -14.25
C LEU A 14 -30.38 27.98 -14.41
N PHE A 15 -29.60 28.13 -13.35
CA PHE A 15 -28.25 27.59 -13.30
C PHE A 15 -28.34 26.07 -13.17
N THR A 16 -28.06 25.36 -14.26
CA THR A 16 -27.81 23.92 -14.19
C THR A 16 -26.47 23.71 -13.49
N VAL A 17 -26.51 23.24 -12.24
CA VAL A 17 -25.31 22.71 -11.59
C VAL A 17 -24.91 21.48 -12.39
N GLN A 18 -23.85 21.58 -13.20
CA GLN A 18 -23.26 20.41 -13.82
C GLN A 18 -22.73 19.54 -12.67
N ALA A 19 -23.37 18.40 -12.44
CA ALA A 19 -22.78 17.35 -11.62
C ALA A 19 -21.43 16.99 -12.26
N ILE A 20 -20.35 17.07 -11.49
CA ILE A 20 -19.02 16.67 -11.96
C ILE A 20 -19.09 15.16 -12.21
N GLY A 21 -19.33 14.78 -13.46
CA GLY A 21 -19.31 13.40 -13.91
C GLY A 21 -17.91 12.81 -13.78
N GLN A 22 -17.85 11.50 -13.52
CA GLN A 22 -16.61 10.76 -13.38
C GLN A 22 -15.80 10.83 -14.69
N THR A 23 -14.58 11.38 -14.64
CA THR A 23 -13.60 11.14 -15.70
C THR A 23 -13.15 9.68 -15.57
N PRO A 24 -13.28 8.84 -16.62
CA PRO A 24 -12.81 7.47 -16.58
C PRO A 24 -11.33 7.40 -16.16
N GLY A 25 -11.00 6.51 -15.21
CA GLY A 25 -9.61 6.28 -14.78
C GLY A 25 -9.03 7.28 -13.76
N GLN A 26 -9.87 8.11 -13.13
CA GLN A 26 -9.46 9.06 -12.09
C GLN A 26 -10.26 8.84 -10.79
N PRO A 27 -9.62 8.61 -9.62
CA PRO A 27 -10.33 8.54 -8.35
C PRO A 27 -10.94 9.90 -8.01
N VAL A 28 -12.27 9.99 -8.07
CA VAL A 28 -13.03 11.20 -7.70
C VAL A 28 -13.07 11.43 -6.19
N ASN A 29 -12.78 10.41 -5.39
CA ASN A 29 -12.58 10.51 -3.94
C ASN A 29 -11.84 9.27 -3.42
N ILE A 30 -11.27 9.40 -2.21
CA ILE A 30 -10.52 8.35 -1.50
C ILE A 30 -11.39 7.10 -1.27
N ARG A 31 -12.70 7.28 -1.06
CA ARG A 31 -13.62 6.21 -0.65
C ARG A 31 -13.81 5.14 -1.72
N ASN A 32 -13.62 5.48 -3.00
CA ASN A 32 -13.84 4.57 -4.10
C ASN A 32 -12.56 3.90 -4.64
N ALA A 33 -11.38 4.17 -4.07
CA ALA A 33 -10.10 3.65 -4.59
C ALA A 33 -10.07 2.10 -4.63
N GLY A 34 -10.70 1.42 -3.68
CA GLY A 34 -10.83 -0.05 -3.65
C GLY A 34 -11.53 -0.66 -4.88
N ALA A 35 -12.44 0.07 -5.52
CA ALA A 35 -13.25 -0.42 -6.63
C ALA A 35 -12.56 -0.34 -8.00
N PHE A 36 -11.41 0.34 -8.09
CA PHE A 36 -10.59 0.37 -9.30
C PHE A 36 -9.99 -1.01 -9.55
N THR A 37 -9.80 -1.38 -10.81
CA THR A 37 -9.05 -2.60 -11.15
C THR A 37 -7.55 -2.37 -10.99
N CYS A 38 -6.79 -3.45 -10.86
CA CYS A 38 -5.33 -3.40 -10.93
C CYS A 38 -4.84 -2.73 -12.22
N GLN A 39 -5.51 -2.94 -13.36
CA GLN A 39 -5.20 -2.27 -14.63
C GLN A 39 -5.35 -0.74 -14.55
N GLU A 40 -6.31 -0.22 -13.79
CA GLU A 40 -6.49 1.23 -13.59
C GLU A 40 -5.54 1.79 -12.52
N PHE A 41 -5.22 0.97 -11.51
CA PHE A 41 -4.35 1.31 -10.40
C PHE A 41 -2.87 1.40 -10.79
N GLN A 42 -2.32 0.40 -11.50
CA GLN A 42 -0.88 0.31 -11.76
C GLN A 42 -0.29 1.53 -12.47
N PRO A 43 -0.94 2.12 -13.49
CA PRO A 43 -0.45 3.36 -14.12
C PRO A 43 -0.39 4.55 -13.15
N VAL A 44 -1.22 4.58 -12.11
CA VAL A 44 -1.22 5.63 -11.07
C VAL A 44 0.04 5.52 -10.22
N VAL A 45 0.32 4.34 -9.69
CA VAL A 45 1.42 4.16 -8.73
C VAL A 45 2.79 4.18 -9.39
N ARG A 46 2.90 3.70 -10.63
CA ARG A 46 4.17 3.67 -11.38
C ARG A 46 4.60 5.03 -11.91
N HIS A 47 3.67 5.95 -12.14
CA HIS A 47 3.98 7.25 -12.74
C HIS A 47 4.27 8.32 -11.68
N GLU A 48 5.39 9.05 -11.77
CA GLU A 48 5.80 10.02 -10.75
C GLU A 48 4.84 11.20 -10.59
N GLN A 49 4.18 11.63 -11.66
CA GLN A 49 3.39 12.87 -11.66
C GLN A 49 1.95 12.74 -11.08
N ARG A 50 1.48 11.53 -10.73
CA ARG A 50 0.10 11.28 -10.29
C ARG A 50 -0.05 11.26 -8.75
N GLN A 51 0.53 12.27 -8.09
CA GLN A 51 0.65 12.31 -6.62
C GLN A 51 -0.70 12.37 -5.89
N LEU A 52 -1.68 13.07 -6.47
CA LEU A 52 -3.02 13.17 -5.89
C LEU A 52 -3.74 11.82 -5.92
N GLU A 53 -3.71 11.14 -7.06
CA GLU A 53 -4.33 9.83 -7.21
C GLU A 53 -3.62 8.77 -6.36
N LYS A 54 -2.29 8.81 -6.27
CA LYS A 54 -1.51 7.98 -5.34
C LYS A 54 -1.97 8.15 -3.90
N THR A 55 -2.24 9.40 -3.49
CA THR A 55 -2.74 9.69 -2.14
C THR A 55 -4.05 8.98 -1.85
N ALA A 56 -4.96 8.87 -2.82
CA ALA A 56 -6.21 8.14 -2.65
C ALA A 56 -5.97 6.65 -2.36
N PHE A 57 -5.09 5.99 -3.15
CA PHE A 57 -4.74 4.59 -2.93
C PHE A 57 -3.98 4.36 -1.62
N LEU A 58 -3.08 5.27 -1.24
CA LEU A 58 -2.36 5.20 0.04
C LEU A 58 -3.31 5.30 1.23
N GLN A 59 -4.18 6.29 1.24
CA GLN A 59 -5.13 6.48 2.34
C GLN A 59 -6.12 5.32 2.43
N TRP A 60 -6.57 4.80 1.30
CA TRP A 60 -7.42 3.60 1.27
C TRP A 60 -6.68 2.38 1.82
N THR A 61 -5.41 2.18 1.43
CA THR A 61 -4.56 1.09 1.92
C THR A 61 -4.34 1.17 3.43
N ALA A 62 -3.99 2.34 3.95
CA ALA A 62 -3.80 2.56 5.38
C ALA A 62 -5.09 2.29 6.17
N ALA A 63 -6.24 2.79 5.68
CA ALA A 63 -7.54 2.58 6.31
C ALA A 63 -7.93 1.09 6.32
N TYR A 64 -7.75 0.39 5.20
CA TYR A 64 -8.06 -1.03 5.08
C TYR A 64 -7.14 -1.88 5.97
N ALA A 65 -5.83 -1.63 5.96
CA ALA A 65 -4.87 -2.31 6.83
C ALA A 65 -5.20 -2.12 8.31
N THR A 66 -5.57 -0.90 8.71
CA THR A 66 -6.02 -0.60 10.09
C THR A 66 -7.30 -1.37 10.44
N ALA A 67 -8.28 -1.43 9.54
CA ALA A 67 -9.51 -2.18 9.76
C ALA A 67 -9.25 -3.70 9.85
N ALA A 68 -8.37 -4.22 9.00
CA ALA A 68 -7.93 -5.60 9.02
C ALA A 68 -7.19 -5.94 10.33
N ALA A 69 -6.30 -5.07 10.80
CA ALA A 69 -5.61 -5.24 12.08
C ALA A 69 -6.61 -5.30 13.25
N ARG A 70 -7.51 -4.33 13.34
CA ARG A 70 -8.52 -4.26 14.42
C ARG A 70 -9.47 -5.45 14.42
N SER A 71 -9.97 -5.85 13.25
CA SER A 71 -10.88 -6.99 13.12
C SER A 71 -10.24 -8.34 13.48
N ASN A 72 -8.90 -8.42 13.42
CA ASN A 72 -8.13 -9.60 13.81
C ASN A 72 -7.45 -9.47 15.17
N SER A 73 -7.76 -8.41 15.95
CA SER A 73 -7.11 -8.12 17.24
C SER A 73 -5.58 -8.06 17.16
N LEU A 74 -5.07 -7.40 16.12
CA LEU A 74 -3.65 -7.20 15.85
C LEU A 74 -3.25 -5.77 16.18
N ILE A 75 -1.94 -5.57 16.39
CA ILE A 75 -1.32 -4.24 16.39
C ILE A 75 -1.24 -3.74 14.95
N ASP A 76 -0.70 -4.58 14.05
CA ASP A 76 -0.58 -4.27 12.63
C ASP A 76 -0.62 -5.55 11.78
N VAL A 77 -1.10 -5.42 10.53
CA VAL A 77 -1.07 -6.49 9.52
C VAL A 77 0.18 -6.45 8.66
N PHE A 78 0.97 -5.38 8.77
CA PHE A 78 2.15 -5.17 7.94
C PHE A 78 3.38 -4.87 8.81
N PRO A 79 4.52 -5.56 8.60
CA PRO A 79 5.67 -5.46 9.50
C PRO A 79 6.54 -4.22 9.29
N ILE A 80 6.26 -3.40 8.27
CA ILE A 80 6.97 -2.14 7.98
C ILE A 80 6.01 -0.97 8.23
N GLY A 81 6.46 0.06 8.94
CA GLY A 81 5.65 1.23 9.30
C GLY A 81 5.37 2.22 8.16
N ASP A 82 5.62 1.84 6.91
CA ASP A 82 5.43 2.68 5.73
C ASP A 82 4.34 2.07 4.81
N THR A 83 3.22 2.79 4.69
CA THR A 83 2.11 2.36 3.81
C THR A 83 2.51 2.28 2.35
N TRP A 84 3.51 3.05 1.92
CA TRP A 84 4.02 2.97 0.55
C TRP A 84 4.58 1.58 0.23
N GLU A 85 5.20 0.92 1.20
CA GLU A 85 5.74 -0.43 1.02
C GLU A 85 4.63 -1.48 0.91
N LEU A 86 3.53 -1.33 1.67
CA LEU A 86 2.35 -2.19 1.48
C LEU A 86 1.73 -1.95 0.11
N LEU A 87 1.63 -0.68 -0.33
CA LEU A 87 1.12 -0.35 -1.65
C LEU A 87 2.00 -0.91 -2.78
N ALA A 88 3.33 -0.87 -2.61
CA ALA A 88 4.28 -1.48 -3.52
C ALA A 88 4.06 -2.99 -3.61
N MET A 89 3.88 -3.68 -2.48
CA MET A 89 3.54 -5.11 -2.44
C MET A 89 2.24 -5.40 -3.24
N VAL A 90 1.20 -4.57 -3.09
CA VAL A 90 -0.04 -4.71 -3.86
C VAL A 90 0.19 -4.51 -5.36
N ASN A 91 1.04 -3.58 -5.77
CA ASN A 91 1.40 -3.40 -7.19
C ASN A 91 2.01 -4.65 -7.81
N PHE A 92 2.83 -5.41 -7.07
CA PHE A 92 3.35 -6.70 -7.53
C PHE A 92 2.29 -7.79 -7.58
N ILE A 93 1.36 -7.85 -6.63
CA ILE A 93 0.21 -8.79 -6.71
C ILE A 93 -0.68 -8.46 -7.91
N CYS A 94 -0.88 -7.18 -8.20
CA CYS A 94 -1.61 -6.74 -9.38
C CYS A 94 -0.96 -7.18 -10.71
N ASP A 95 0.35 -7.46 -10.73
CA ASP A 95 1.01 -8.05 -11.92
C ASP A 95 0.62 -9.51 -12.15
N GLU A 96 0.15 -10.23 -11.13
CA GLU A 96 -0.32 -11.61 -11.26
C GLU A 96 -1.69 -11.69 -11.95
N ASN A 97 -2.59 -10.73 -11.67
CA ASN A 97 -3.88 -10.61 -12.33
C ASN A 97 -4.35 -9.15 -12.33
N ASN A 98 -4.27 -8.48 -13.47
CA ASN A 98 -4.61 -7.06 -13.56
C ASN A 98 -6.12 -6.75 -13.65
N THR A 99 -6.98 -7.76 -13.75
CA THR A 99 -8.43 -7.57 -13.89
C THR A 99 -9.16 -7.50 -12.56
N VAL A 100 -8.55 -7.99 -11.48
CA VAL A 100 -9.14 -7.95 -10.13
C VAL A 100 -9.19 -6.52 -9.60
N LYS A 101 -10.04 -6.32 -8.59
CA LYS A 101 -10.13 -5.04 -7.89
C LYS A 101 -8.89 -4.81 -7.03
N PHE A 102 -8.51 -3.55 -6.87
CA PHE A 102 -7.44 -3.12 -5.99
C PHE A 102 -7.68 -3.62 -4.56
N GLU A 103 -8.92 -3.55 -4.07
CA GLU A 103 -9.32 -4.14 -2.79
C GLU A 103 -9.00 -5.63 -2.69
N THR A 104 -9.31 -6.40 -3.73
CA THR A 104 -9.04 -7.84 -3.76
C THR A 104 -7.54 -8.11 -3.70
N ALA A 105 -6.73 -7.35 -4.45
CA ALA A 105 -5.28 -7.48 -4.40
C ALA A 105 -4.69 -7.07 -3.04
N LEU A 106 -5.25 -6.04 -2.39
CA LEU A 106 -4.83 -5.65 -1.03
C LEU A 106 -5.20 -6.70 0.01
N LEU A 107 -6.42 -7.27 -0.07
CA LEU A 107 -6.83 -8.36 0.80
C LEU A 107 -5.90 -9.57 0.63
N GLU A 108 -5.49 -9.87 -0.60
CA GLU A 108 -4.53 -10.93 -0.87
C GLU A 108 -3.14 -10.61 -0.31
N ALA A 109 -2.64 -9.38 -0.43
CA ALA A 109 -1.40 -8.95 0.21
C ALA A 109 -1.43 -9.19 1.72
N ILE A 110 -2.47 -8.70 2.39
CA ILE A 110 -2.66 -8.85 3.84
C ILE A 110 -2.78 -10.33 4.23
N GLY A 111 -3.46 -11.13 3.41
CA GLY A 111 -3.60 -12.58 3.60
C GLY A 111 -2.25 -13.31 3.53
N ARG A 112 -1.41 -12.96 2.55
CA ARG A 112 -0.04 -13.49 2.39
C ARG A 112 0.88 -13.09 3.55
N LEU A 113 0.62 -11.92 4.16
CA LEU A 113 1.37 -11.40 5.30
C LEU A 113 0.98 -12.00 6.67
N ARG A 114 0.07 -12.97 6.73
CA ARG A 114 -0.32 -13.62 8.01
C ARG A 114 0.84 -14.08 8.91
N PRO A 115 1.94 -14.65 8.38
CA PRO A 115 3.11 -14.99 9.20
C PRO A 115 3.82 -13.77 9.82
N PHE A 116 3.65 -12.59 9.25
CA PHE A 116 4.29 -11.33 9.64
C PHE A 116 3.40 -10.41 10.49
N TRP A 117 2.15 -10.81 10.77
CA TRP A 117 1.23 -10.01 11.58
C TRP A 117 1.78 -9.75 12.98
N VAL A 118 1.70 -8.49 13.41
CA VAL A 118 2.21 -8.01 14.68
C VAL A 118 1.10 -8.08 15.72
N ARG A 119 1.32 -8.84 16.79
CA ARG A 119 0.25 -9.20 17.74
C ARG A 119 0.52 -8.73 19.15
N ASN A 120 1.75 -8.94 19.60
CA ASN A 120 2.07 -8.92 21.02
C ASN A 120 2.87 -7.68 21.41
N SER A 121 3.69 -7.16 20.50
CA SER A 121 4.62 -6.08 20.79
C SER A 121 4.57 -4.97 19.75
N PRO A 122 4.30 -3.71 20.14
CA PRO A 122 4.38 -2.56 19.24
C PRO A 122 5.83 -2.05 19.09
N ALA A 123 6.84 -2.82 19.53
CA ALA A 123 8.23 -2.39 19.47
C ALA A 123 8.67 -2.26 18.01
N VAL A 124 9.05 -1.03 17.65
CA VAL A 124 9.56 -0.66 16.33
C VAL A 124 11.05 -0.37 16.44
N THR A 125 11.81 -0.89 15.49
CA THR A 125 13.22 -0.54 15.27
C THR A 125 13.34 0.21 13.95
N THR A 126 14.11 1.29 13.94
CA THR A 126 14.52 1.95 12.71
C THR A 126 15.69 1.18 12.10
N LEU A 127 15.48 0.62 10.92
CA LEU A 127 16.52 -0.07 10.16
C LEU A 127 17.09 0.91 9.13
N GLU A 128 18.41 1.05 9.12
CA GLU A 128 19.11 1.99 8.25
C GLU A 128 19.95 1.24 7.21
N ASP A 129 19.86 1.70 5.98
CA ASP A 129 20.74 1.31 4.88
C ASP A 129 21.84 2.38 4.70
N PRO A 130 23.11 1.99 4.50
CA PRO A 130 24.21 2.92 4.24
C PRO A 130 23.99 3.86 3.05
N ASN A 131 23.10 3.51 2.12
CA ASN A 131 22.75 4.34 0.97
C ASN A 131 21.62 5.34 1.26
N GLY A 132 21.26 5.56 2.53
CA GLY A 132 20.33 6.60 2.97
C GLY A 132 18.87 6.18 3.04
N ARG A 133 18.55 4.89 2.86
CA ARG A 133 17.20 4.37 3.07
C ARG A 133 16.99 4.02 4.54
N SER A 134 15.87 4.44 5.11
CA SER A 134 15.48 4.10 6.48
C SER A 134 14.05 3.56 6.49
N VAL A 135 13.80 2.49 7.26
CA VAL A 135 12.47 1.92 7.43
C VAL A 135 12.17 1.67 8.90
N GLN A 136 10.94 1.95 9.31
CA GLN A 136 10.42 1.52 10.60
C GLN A 136 9.96 0.06 10.49
N PHE A 137 10.47 -0.83 11.34
CA PHE A 137 10.18 -2.25 11.29
C PHE A 137 9.74 -2.77 12.66
N TYR A 138 8.64 -3.51 12.72
CA TYR A 138 8.20 -4.13 13.96
C TYR A 138 9.11 -5.32 14.31
N SER A 139 9.80 -5.24 15.45
CA SER A 139 10.81 -6.23 15.84
C SER A 139 10.22 -7.64 15.99
N GLU A 140 8.93 -7.76 16.36
CA GLU A 140 8.21 -9.04 16.45
C GLU A 140 8.23 -9.83 15.13
N ALA A 141 8.25 -9.14 13.99
CA ALA A 141 8.24 -9.78 12.67
C ALA A 141 9.61 -10.37 12.27
N SER A 142 10.67 -10.17 13.05
CA SER A 142 12.03 -10.67 12.75
C SER A 142 12.07 -12.19 12.58
N THR A 143 11.40 -12.93 13.46
CA THR A 143 11.35 -14.41 13.43
C THR A 143 10.74 -14.91 12.11
N ALA A 144 9.63 -14.28 11.68
CA ALA A 144 8.96 -14.60 10.43
C ALA A 144 9.83 -14.26 9.22
N LEU A 145 10.49 -13.10 9.26
CA LEU A 145 11.42 -12.66 8.22
C LEU A 145 12.59 -13.63 8.08
N GLN A 146 13.30 -13.97 9.16
CA GLN A 146 14.41 -14.91 9.14
C GLN A 146 13.99 -16.29 8.63
N THR A 147 12.84 -16.79 9.08
CA THR A 147 12.25 -18.04 8.59
C THR A 147 12.00 -17.98 7.09
N ALA A 148 11.40 -16.88 6.61
CA ALA A 148 11.13 -16.71 5.19
C ALA A 148 12.43 -16.61 4.37
N LEU A 149 13.42 -15.83 4.82
CA LEU A 149 14.75 -15.71 4.19
C LEU A 149 15.45 -17.08 4.10
N ASN A 150 15.30 -17.94 5.11
CA ASN A 150 15.86 -19.29 5.10
C ASN A 150 15.27 -20.19 4.02
N ARG A 151 14.00 -20.00 3.64
CA ARG A 151 13.41 -20.71 2.48
C ARG A 151 14.08 -20.33 1.16
N PHE A 152 14.74 -19.18 1.11
CA PHE A 152 15.55 -18.71 -0.02
C PHE A 152 17.05 -19.02 0.15
N GLY A 153 17.41 -19.90 1.10
CA GLY A 153 18.76 -20.41 1.28
C GLY A 153 19.69 -19.48 2.07
N ALA A 154 19.16 -18.63 2.95
CA ALA A 154 19.97 -17.70 3.76
C ALA A 154 20.78 -18.38 4.88
N GLY A 155 20.34 -19.52 5.41
CA GLY A 155 21.08 -20.26 6.45
C GLY A 155 21.22 -19.54 7.80
N LEU A 156 20.30 -18.63 8.11
CA LEU A 156 20.25 -17.85 9.35
C LEU A 156 19.84 -18.71 10.54
N GLN A 157 20.38 -18.40 11.71
CA GLN A 157 19.72 -18.74 12.97
C GLN A 157 18.44 -17.91 13.09
N VAL A 158 17.34 -18.55 13.50
CA VAL A 158 16.07 -17.86 13.76
C VAL A 158 16.02 -17.48 15.24
N ASP A 159 16.44 -16.26 15.55
CA ASP A 159 16.56 -15.73 16.92
C ASP A 159 15.63 -14.55 17.21
N GLY A 160 14.88 -14.06 16.22
CA GLY A 160 13.98 -12.93 16.37
C GLY A 160 14.69 -11.58 16.50
N ALA A 161 16.00 -11.50 16.25
CA ALA A 161 16.77 -10.28 16.27
C ALA A 161 17.19 -9.84 14.85
N PHE A 162 16.80 -8.62 14.46
CA PHE A 162 17.27 -8.05 13.20
C PHE A 162 18.72 -7.55 13.35
N GLY A 163 19.69 -8.38 12.97
CA GLY A 163 21.12 -8.05 12.96
C GLY A 163 21.78 -8.12 11.58
N ASN A 164 23.11 -7.95 11.55
CA ASN A 164 23.92 -7.93 10.32
C ASN A 164 23.71 -9.16 9.42
N GLN A 165 23.50 -10.35 9.99
CA GLN A 165 23.26 -11.56 9.21
C GLN A 165 21.92 -11.48 8.46
N THR A 166 20.86 -11.02 9.13
CA THR A 166 19.53 -10.83 8.53
C THR A 166 19.60 -9.77 7.43
N ALA A 167 20.25 -8.64 7.70
CA ALA A 167 20.47 -7.57 6.72
C ALA A 167 21.24 -8.06 5.48
N ASN A 168 22.33 -8.80 5.68
CA ASN A 168 23.13 -9.36 4.58
C ASN A 168 22.34 -10.39 3.76
N ALA A 169 21.48 -11.18 4.38
CA ALA A 169 20.60 -12.11 3.67
C ALA A 169 19.59 -11.39 2.77
N ILE A 170 18.99 -10.30 3.27
CA ILE A 170 18.11 -9.43 2.47
C ILE A 170 18.87 -8.89 1.26
N ARG A 171 20.05 -8.29 1.47
CA ARG A 171 20.88 -7.76 0.38
C ARG A 171 21.23 -8.84 -0.64
N ALA A 172 21.60 -10.03 -0.21
CA ALA A 172 21.95 -11.13 -1.11
C ALA A 172 20.76 -11.56 -1.98
N ILE A 173 19.56 -11.64 -1.42
CA ILE A 173 18.33 -11.92 -2.18
C ILE A 173 18.02 -10.78 -3.15
N ASN A 174 18.13 -9.53 -2.70
CA ASN A 174 17.93 -8.35 -3.55
C ASN A 174 18.89 -8.34 -4.75
N GLN A 175 20.17 -8.66 -4.53
CA GLN A 175 21.16 -8.78 -5.60
C GLN A 175 20.82 -9.91 -6.58
N ARG A 176 20.41 -11.09 -6.08
CA ARG A 176 20.03 -12.23 -6.94
C ARG A 176 18.84 -11.93 -7.84
N ARG A 177 17.89 -11.10 -7.38
CA ARG A 177 16.71 -10.72 -8.15
C ARG A 177 16.90 -9.45 -8.99
N GLY A 178 18.06 -8.80 -8.94
CA GLY A 178 18.33 -7.55 -9.67
C GLY A 178 17.62 -6.31 -9.09
N ALA A 179 17.14 -6.37 -7.84
CA ALA A 179 16.59 -5.22 -7.14
C ALA A 179 17.71 -4.35 -6.55
N GLN A 180 17.34 -3.18 -6.04
CA GLN A 180 18.27 -2.36 -5.26
C GLN A 180 18.79 -3.17 -4.07
N PRO A 181 20.12 -3.21 -3.82
CA PRO A 181 20.74 -4.10 -2.84
C PRO A 181 20.59 -3.57 -1.41
N TRP A 182 19.37 -3.18 -1.03
CA TRP A 182 19.05 -2.72 0.31
C TRP A 182 19.34 -3.81 1.34
N LEU A 183 19.76 -3.39 2.52
CA LEU A 183 19.90 -4.17 3.75
C LEU A 183 18.59 -4.20 4.55
N THR A 184 17.62 -3.36 4.19
CA THR A 184 16.31 -3.25 4.82
C THR A 184 15.25 -4.01 4.01
N PRO A 185 14.19 -4.55 4.65
CA PRO A 185 13.08 -5.12 3.92
C PRO A 185 12.27 -4.02 3.20
N ASP A 186 11.65 -4.39 2.09
CA ASP A 186 10.73 -3.55 1.31
C ASP A 186 9.48 -4.36 0.88
N GLY A 187 8.50 -3.67 0.32
CA GLY A 187 7.25 -4.28 -0.15
C GLY A 187 7.45 -5.37 -1.20
N GLU A 188 8.42 -5.19 -2.10
CA GLU A 188 8.76 -6.17 -3.13
C GLU A 188 9.37 -7.44 -2.51
N LEU A 189 10.23 -7.30 -1.51
CA LEU A 189 10.80 -8.43 -0.77
C LEU A 189 9.70 -9.18 -0.05
N LEU A 190 8.79 -8.49 0.65
CA LEU A 190 7.69 -9.14 1.33
C LEU A 190 6.74 -9.84 0.34
N TYR A 191 6.47 -9.25 -0.81
CA TYR A 191 5.77 -9.92 -1.92
C TYR A 191 6.46 -11.23 -2.31
N LEU A 192 7.77 -11.19 -2.58
CA LEU A 192 8.55 -12.36 -2.97
C LEU A 192 8.53 -13.45 -1.88
N LEU A 193 8.76 -13.05 -0.62
CA LEU A 193 8.88 -13.95 0.52
C LEU A 193 7.56 -14.64 0.90
N THR A 194 6.43 -14.07 0.49
CA THR A 194 5.08 -14.54 0.85
C THR A 194 4.30 -15.11 -0.33
N ARG A 195 4.90 -15.15 -1.51
CA ARG A 195 4.31 -15.82 -2.68
C ARG A 195 4.11 -17.32 -2.39
N PRO A 196 2.93 -17.88 -2.71
CA PRO A 196 2.63 -19.29 -2.48
C PRO A 196 3.48 -20.24 -3.33
#